data_AF-A0A924V2Y3-F1
#
_entry.id   AF-A0A924V2Y3-F1
#
_cell.length_a   1.000
_cell.length_b   1.000
_cell.length_c   1.000
_cell.angle_alpha   90.00
_cell.angle_beta   90.00
_cell.angle_gamma   90.00
#
_symmetry.space_group_name_H-M   'P 1'
#
loop_
_entity.id
_entity.type
_entity.pdbx_description
1 polymer ?
#
loop_
_entity_poly.entity_id
_entity_poly.type
_entity_poly.pdbx_seq_one_letter_code
_entity_poly.pdbx_strand_id
1 'polypeptide(L)' 'PGVGTTVLGGPTYREVQLCMEMIADTGLLASLDVVELNPALDVRNQTAIVAVDLIGSLFGKSTLV' A
#
# COMPACT_ATOMS: atom_id res chain seq x y z
N PRO A 1 -6.00 5.68 8.52
CA PRO A 1 -6.59 5.66 9.88
C PRO A 1 -6.56 4.28 10.53
N GLY A 2 -6.85 3.21 9.77
CA GLY A 2 -6.96 1.83 10.27
C GLY A 2 -5.63 1.12 10.53
N VAL A 3 -4.76 1.73 11.34
CA VAL A 3 -3.52 1.10 11.83
C VAL A 3 -3.46 1.18 13.35
N GLY A 4 -2.81 0.20 14.00
CA GLY A 4 -2.79 0.10 15.46
C GLY A 4 -2.09 1.28 16.16
N THR A 5 -1.05 1.85 15.53
CA THR A 5 -0.28 2.99 16.07
C THR A 5 -0.06 4.04 14.98
N THR A 6 -0.79 5.16 15.05
CA THR A 6 -0.65 6.24 14.07
C THR A 6 0.47 7.20 14.44
N VAL A 7 1.34 7.53 13.48
CA VAL A 7 2.39 8.55 13.61
C VAL A 7 2.18 9.64 12.55
N LEU A 8 2.38 10.91 12.93
CA LEU A 8 2.27 12.05 12.02
C LEU A 8 3.47 12.13 11.07
N GLY A 9 3.23 12.63 9.85
CA GLY A 9 4.29 12.82 8.84
C GLY A 9 4.65 11.56 8.06
N GLY A 10 3.73 10.60 7.95
CA GLY A 10 3.90 9.43 7.08
C GLY A 10 3.86 9.76 5.58
N PRO A 11 4.24 8.81 4.73
CA PRO A 11 4.23 8.99 3.28
C PRO A 11 2.81 9.18 2.76
N THR A 12 2.69 9.99 1.71
CA THR A 12 1.45 10.15 0.96
C THR A 12 1.15 8.91 0.13
N TYR A 13 -0.12 8.72 -0.24
CA TYR A 13 -0.54 7.62 -1.10
C TYR A 13 0.28 7.55 -2.42
N ARG A 14 0.55 8.70 -3.05
CA ARG A 14 1.30 8.75 -4.32
C ARG A 14 2.76 8.36 -4.16
N GLU A 15 3.40 8.72 -3.05
CA GLU A 15 4.78 8.33 -2.76
C GLU A 15 4.88 6.81 -2.58
N VAL A 16 3.97 6.22 -1.81
CA VAL A 16 3.95 4.76 -1.64
C VAL A 16 3.63 4.06 -2.95
N GLN A 17 2.72 4.61 -3.77
CA GLN A 17 2.42 4.03 -5.07
C GLN A 17 3.65 3.97 -5.98
N LEU A 18 4.36 5.09 -6.13
CA LEU A 18 5.58 5.13 -6.92
C LEU A 18 6.62 4.12 -6.40
N CYS A 19 6.76 3.97 -5.08
CA CYS A 19 7.63 2.96 -4.51
C CYS A 19 7.21 1.53 -4.91
N MET A 20 5.92 1.21 -4.92
CA MET A 20 5.43 -0.12 -5.35
C MET A 20 5.73 -0.38 -6.83
N GLU A 21 5.47 0.60 -7.70
CA GLU A 21 5.77 0.52 -9.14
C GLU A 21 7.29 0.33 -9.36
N MET A 22 8.14 1.09 -8.66
CA MET A 22 9.59 0.94 -8.73
C MET A 22 10.08 -0.44 -8.31
N ILE A 23 9.47 -1.06 -7.29
CA ILE A 23 9.80 -2.43 -6.88
C ILE A 23 9.33 -3.43 -7.95
N ALA A 24 8.13 -3.26 -8.48
CA ALA A 24 7.60 -4.11 -9.54
C ALA A 24 8.50 -4.10 -10.79
N ASP A 25 8.98 -2.91 -11.20
CA ASP A 25 9.87 -2.73 -12.34
C ASP A 25 11.20 -3.49 -12.22
N THR A 26 11.64 -3.81 -11.01
CA THR A 26 12.85 -4.63 -10.82
C THR A 26 12.65 -6.08 -11.28
N GLY A 27 11.43 -6.60 -11.22
CA GLY A 27 11.15 -8.03 -11.41
C GLY A 27 11.76 -8.95 -10.33
N LEU A 28 12.23 -8.39 -9.21
CA LEU A 28 12.95 -9.13 -8.15
C LEU A 28 12.11 -9.41 -6.90
N LEU A 29 10.83 -9.02 -6.87
CA LEU A 29 9.95 -9.31 -5.74
C LEU A 29 9.76 -10.82 -5.58
N ALA A 30 10.20 -11.36 -4.46
CA ALA A 30 10.07 -12.79 -4.15
C ALA A 30 8.93 -13.10 -3.15
N SER A 31 8.69 -12.21 -2.18
CA SER A 31 7.68 -12.37 -1.14
C SER A 31 7.20 -11.02 -0.61
N LEU A 32 6.02 -11.00 0.00
CA LEU A 32 5.39 -9.80 0.56
C LEU A 32 4.65 -10.15 1.85
N ASP A 33 4.85 -9.33 2.89
CA ASP A 33 4.04 -9.34 4.12
C ASP A 33 3.22 -8.05 4.22
N VAL A 34 1.94 -8.17 4.54
CA VAL A 34 1.02 -7.04 4.74
C VAL A 34 0.53 -7.10 6.17
N VAL A 35 0.94 -6.12 6.98
CA VAL A 35 0.74 -6.11 8.44
C VAL A 35 0.05 -4.83 8.91
N GLU A 36 -0.35 -4.81 10.18
CA GLU A 36 -0.86 -3.63 10.89
C GLU A 36 -2.19 -3.05 10.38
N LEU A 37 -2.88 -3.74 9.47
CA LEU A 37 -4.23 -3.36 9.06
C LEU A 37 -5.21 -3.70 10.19
N ASN A 38 -5.91 -2.69 10.70
CA ASN A 38 -6.89 -2.84 11.77
C ASN A 38 -8.28 -2.36 11.31
N PRO A 39 -9.18 -3.27 10.88
CA PRO A 39 -10.52 -2.92 10.42
C PRO A 39 -11.38 -2.19 11.45
N ALA A 40 -11.17 -2.45 12.75
CA ALA A 40 -11.93 -1.81 13.82
C ALA A 40 -11.58 -0.31 13.98
N LEU A 41 -10.39 0.10 13.57
CA LEU A 41 -9.94 1.49 13.56
C LEU A 41 -10.06 2.14 12.17
N ASP A 42 -10.51 1.38 11.18
CA ASP A 42 -10.60 1.87 9.80
C ASP A 42 -11.92 2.57 9.53
N VAL A 43 -11.90 3.54 8.63
CA VAL A 43 -13.10 4.25 8.21
C VAL A 43 -13.55 3.66 6.89
N ARG A 44 -14.64 2.89 6.91
CA ARG A 44 -15.23 2.27 5.71
C ARG A 44 -14.22 1.50 4.87
N ASN A 45 -13.32 0.77 5.54
CA ASN A 45 -12.29 -0.05 4.90
C ASN A 45 -11.31 0.75 4.01
N GLN A 46 -11.21 2.07 4.20
CA GLN A 46 -10.38 2.95 3.37
C GLN A 46 -8.90 2.53 3.39
N THR A 47 -8.38 2.13 4.56
CA THR A 47 -6.99 1.67 4.69
C THR A 47 -6.79 0.34 3.95
N ALA A 48 -7.77 -0.57 4.01
CA ALA A 48 -7.70 -1.80 3.23
C ALA A 48 -7.80 -1.59 1.72
N ILE A 49 -8.63 -0.65 1.26
CA ILE A 49 -8.72 -0.30 -0.17
C ILE A 49 -7.37 0.22 -0.66
N VAL A 50 -6.71 1.08 0.13
CA VAL A 50 -5.35 1.56 -0.18
C VAL A 50 -4.35 0.40 -0.20
N ALA A 51 -4.39 -0.49 0.78
CA ALA A 51 -3.50 -1.66 0.82
C ALA A 51 -3.65 -2.54 -0.43
N VAL A 52 -4.88 -2.90 -0.79
CA VAL A 52 -5.16 -3.70 -1.99
C VAL A 52 -4.66 -3.02 -3.26
N ASP A 53 -4.83 -1.71 -3.37
CA ASP A 53 -4.40 -0.98 -4.56
C ASP A 53 -2.87 -0.91 -4.68
N LEU A 54 -2.16 -0.65 -3.58
CA LEU A 54 -0.70 -0.67 -3.52
C LEU A 54 -0.12 -2.05 -3.85
N ILE A 55 -0.72 -3.11 -3.31
CA ILE A 55 -0.36 -4.49 -3.65
C ILE A 55 -0.56 -4.74 -5.14
N GLY A 56 -1.66 -4.25 -5.72
CA GLY A 56 -1.90 -4.34 -7.16
C GLY A 56 -0.73 -3.78 -7.97
N SER A 57 -0.25 -2.59 -7.61
CA SER A 57 0.87 -1.96 -8.31
C SER A 57 2.19 -2.68 -8.09
N LEU A 58 2.40 -3.25 -6.90
CA LEU A 58 3.55 -4.11 -6.63
C LEU A 58 3.58 -5.38 -7.51
N PHE A 59 2.41 -5.86 -7.94
CA PHE A 59 2.26 -6.95 -8.90
C PHE A 59 2.10 -6.48 -10.36
N GLY A 60 2.47 -5.23 -10.67
CA GLY A 60 2.56 -4.71 -12.04
C GLY A 60 1.31 -3.99 -12.54
N LYS A 61 0.33 -3.69 -11.69
CA LYS A 61 -0.78 -2.79 -12.04
C LYS A 61 -0.27 -1.36 -12.18
N SER A 62 -0.15 -0.89 -13.42
CA SER A 62 0.21 0.50 -13.70
C SER A 62 -0.99 1.43 -13.55
N THR A 63 -0.74 2.63 -13.01
CA THR A 63 -1.70 3.75 -13.05
C THR A 63 -1.71 4.50 -14.38
N LEU A 64 -0.67 4.30 -15.20
CA LEU A 64 -0.52 4.81 -16.56
C LEU A 64 -0.91 3.69 -17.54
N VAL A 65 -2.01 3.88 -18.27
CA VAL A 65 -2.48 2.96 -19.32
C VAL A 65 -1.63 3.07 -20.57
#